data_AF-A0A7C1DJE6-F1
#
_entry.id   AF-A0A7C1DJE6-F1
#
_cell.length_a   1.000
_cell.length_b   1.000
_cell.length_c   1.000
_cell.angle_alpha   90.00
_cell.angle_beta   90.00
_cell.angle_gamma   90.00
#
_symmetry.space_group_name_H-M   'P 1'
#
loop_
_entity.id
_entity.type
_entity.pdbx_description
1 polymer ?
#
loop_
_entity_poly.entity_id
_entity_poly.type
_entity_poly.pdbx_seq_one_letter_code
_entity_poly.pdbx_strand_id
1 'polypeptide(L)'
;LVLKGGLIHHKTVTLPCDMTQEALDELSRRVSVVAVGRFWKDVRDVLQSYVEDALEKYAENCRSAISEMDGIMMDQTFQFFTGGTHNVLGMPDFSDLGRLQAIMALLEEGEAMSKLVNDCSAEQGLCITIGDENPVFQMRDCSIVMASAKTAGRKAVVGLIGPVRMDYERSISVLEGILDTLAGDIETE
;
A
#
# COMPACT_ATOMS: atom_id res chain seq x y z
N LEU A 1 -4.15 -46.63 -20.85
CA LEU A 1 -5.30 -46.94 -19.97
C LEU A 1 -5.62 -48.42 -20.06
N VAL A 2 -5.81 -49.09 -18.92
CA VAL A 2 -6.23 -50.50 -18.87
C VAL A 2 -7.68 -50.54 -18.42
N LEU A 3 -8.56 -51.12 -19.23
CA LEU A 3 -9.99 -51.23 -18.95
C LEU A 3 -10.33 -52.60 -18.34
N LYS A 4 -11.46 -52.68 -17.62
CA LYS A 4 -12.02 -53.96 -17.18
C LYS A 4 -12.26 -54.85 -18.41
N GLY A 5 -11.72 -56.08 -18.37
CA GLY A 5 -11.71 -57.01 -19.51
C GLY A 5 -10.36 -57.13 -20.23
N GLY A 6 -9.30 -56.48 -19.74
CA GLY A 6 -7.94 -56.63 -20.28
C GLY A 6 -7.67 -55.80 -21.54
N LEU A 7 -8.59 -54.91 -21.92
CA LEU A 7 -8.41 -53.99 -23.04
C LEU A 7 -7.41 -52.90 -22.67
N ILE A 8 -6.36 -52.73 -23.47
CA ILE A 8 -5.35 -51.67 -23.29
C ILE A 8 -5.51 -50.65 -24.41
N HIS A 9 -5.76 -49.39 -24.04
CA HIS A 9 -5.69 -48.25 -24.95
C HIS A 9 -4.40 -47.47 -24.72
N HIS A 10 -3.58 -47.38 -25.77
CA HIS A 10 -2.38 -46.57 -25.82
C HIS A 10 -2.60 -45.41 -26.81
N LYS A 11 -2.38 -44.17 -26.35
CA LYS A 11 -2.47 -42.97 -27.17
C LYS A 11 -1.46 -41.94 -26.68
N THR A 12 -0.69 -41.39 -27.60
CA THR A 12 0.21 -40.26 -27.33
C THR A 12 -0.60 -38.97 -27.34
N VAL A 13 -0.39 -38.12 -26.35
CA VAL A 13 -1.05 -36.81 -26.22
C VAL A 13 0.04 -35.75 -26.24
N THR A 14 -0.14 -34.72 -27.07
CA THR A 14 0.75 -33.57 -27.13
C THR A 14 0.29 -32.55 -26.09
N LEU A 15 1.20 -32.15 -25.20
CA LEU A 15 0.94 -31.10 -24.21
C LEU A 15 1.36 -29.74 -24.80
N PRO A 16 0.59 -28.67 -24.53
CA PRO A 16 0.88 -27.34 -25.05
C PRO A 16 2.03 -26.63 -24.30
N CYS A 17 2.49 -27.19 -23.19
CA CYS A 17 3.56 -26.65 -22.36
C CYS A 17 4.56 -27.74 -21.98
N ASP A 18 5.81 -27.32 -21.76
CA ASP A 18 6.85 -28.18 -21.21
C ASP A 18 6.53 -28.49 -19.75
N MET A 19 6.55 -29.78 -19.42
CA MET A 19 6.29 -30.28 -18.06
C MET A 19 7.48 -31.10 -17.60
N THR A 20 7.84 -30.97 -16.31
CA THR A 20 8.87 -31.82 -15.71
C THR A 20 8.37 -33.26 -15.58
N GLN A 21 9.31 -34.22 -15.55
CA GLN A 21 8.96 -35.62 -15.38
C GLN A 21 8.23 -35.86 -14.04
N GLU A 22 8.62 -35.15 -12.98
CA GLU A 22 7.96 -35.24 -11.67
C GLU A 22 6.50 -34.79 -11.74
N ALA A 23 6.20 -33.72 -12.49
CA ALA A 23 4.84 -33.23 -12.68
C ALA A 23 3.98 -34.23 -13.48
N LEU A 24 4.57 -34.89 -14.49
CA LEU A 24 3.91 -35.93 -15.27
C LEU A 24 3.61 -37.18 -14.42
N ASP A 25 4.57 -37.59 -13.58
CA ASP A 25 4.40 -38.74 -12.68
C ASP A 25 3.31 -38.46 -11.63
N GLU A 26 3.28 -37.25 -11.07
CA GLU A 26 2.24 -36.82 -10.13
C GLU A 26 0.86 -36.74 -10.79
N LEU A 27 0.78 -36.23 -12.02
CA LEU A 27 -0.45 -36.22 -12.81
C LEU A 27 -0.95 -37.65 -13.06
N SER A 28 -0.04 -38.55 -13.48
CA SER A 28 -0.35 -39.97 -13.72
C SER A 28 -0.89 -40.66 -12.47
N ARG A 29 -0.24 -40.43 -11.32
CA ARG A 29 -0.67 -40.95 -10.02
C ARG A 29 -2.08 -40.48 -9.67
N ARG A 30 -2.34 -39.17 -9.79
CA ARG A 30 -3.64 -38.57 -9.45
C ARG A 30 -4.76 -39.03 -10.38
N VAL A 31 -4.52 -39.06 -11.69
CA VAL A 31 -5.50 -39.59 -12.65
C VAL A 31 -5.81 -41.05 -12.36
N SER A 32 -4.79 -41.86 -12.04
CA SER A 32 -4.99 -43.26 -11.68
C SER A 32 -5.84 -43.43 -10.42
N VAL A 33 -5.61 -42.63 -9.38
CA VAL A 33 -6.41 -42.65 -8.14
C VAL A 33 -7.90 -42.37 -8.41
N VAL A 34 -8.19 -41.39 -9.28
CA VAL A 34 -9.58 -41.03 -9.61
C VAL A 34 -10.22 -42.06 -10.56
N ALA A 35 -9.43 -42.68 -11.44
CA ALA A 35 -9.93 -43.55 -12.50
C ALA A 35 -10.28 -44.98 -12.05
N VAL A 36 -9.69 -45.49 -10.96
CA VAL A 36 -9.88 -46.88 -10.54
C VAL A 36 -11.36 -47.16 -10.22
N GLY A 37 -11.93 -48.11 -10.97
CA GLY A 37 -13.29 -48.62 -10.75
C GLY A 37 -14.42 -47.69 -11.16
N ARG A 38 -14.14 -46.52 -11.77
CA ARG A 38 -15.13 -45.54 -12.21
C ARG A 38 -15.33 -45.54 -13.73
N PHE A 39 -16.48 -45.08 -14.19
CA PHE A 39 -16.69 -44.83 -15.62
C PHE A 39 -15.99 -43.55 -16.04
N TRP A 40 -15.52 -43.48 -17.28
CA TRP A 40 -14.78 -42.32 -17.80
C TRP A 40 -15.52 -40.99 -17.62
N LYS A 41 -16.86 -40.99 -17.72
CA LYS A 41 -17.69 -39.80 -17.49
C LYS A 41 -17.44 -39.20 -16.09
N ASP A 42 -17.55 -40.03 -15.06
CA ASP A 42 -17.36 -39.60 -13.66
C ASP A 42 -15.92 -39.16 -13.39
N VAL A 43 -14.95 -39.84 -14.02
CA VAL A 43 -13.53 -39.49 -13.91
C VAL A 43 -13.26 -38.13 -14.55
N ARG A 44 -13.78 -37.90 -15.75
CA ARG A 44 -13.62 -36.64 -16.48
C ARG A 44 -14.23 -35.49 -15.69
N ASP A 45 -15.46 -35.66 -15.20
CA ASP A 45 -16.17 -34.59 -14.49
C ASP A 45 -15.43 -34.20 -13.19
N VAL A 46 -14.89 -35.18 -12.44
CA VAL A 46 -14.04 -34.92 -11.25
C VAL A 46 -12.70 -34.26 -11.61
N LEU A 47 -12.06 -34.67 -12.70
CA LEU A 47 -10.81 -34.05 -13.13
C LEU A 47 -11.03 -32.60 -13.60
N GLN A 48 -12.15 -32.32 -14.27
CA GLN A 48 -12.52 -30.96 -14.67
C GLN A 48 -12.76 -30.06 -13.46
N SER A 49 -13.60 -30.49 -12.51
CA SER A 49 -13.88 -29.69 -11.31
C SER A 49 -12.60 -29.45 -10.49
N TYR A 50 -11.72 -30.44 -10.40
CA TYR A 50 -10.46 -30.28 -9.71
C TYR A 50 -9.57 -29.20 -10.33
N VAL A 51 -9.48 -29.16 -11.67
CA VAL A 51 -8.68 -28.14 -12.37
C VAL A 51 -9.27 -26.76 -12.17
N GLU A 52 -10.59 -26.62 -12.25
CA GLU A 52 -11.29 -25.35 -12.01
C GLU A 52 -11.05 -24.84 -10.59
N ASP A 53 -11.27 -25.68 -9.57
CA ASP A 53 -11.04 -25.34 -8.16
C ASP A 53 -9.58 -24.94 -7.88
N ALA A 54 -8.63 -25.63 -8.49
CA ALA A 54 -7.21 -25.35 -8.30
C ALA A 54 -6.81 -24.00 -8.92
N LEU A 55 -7.33 -23.70 -10.11
CA LEU A 55 -7.08 -22.42 -10.79
C LEU A 55 -7.71 -21.25 -10.02
N GLU A 56 -8.92 -21.42 -9.52
CA GLU A 56 -9.60 -20.39 -8.72
C GLU A 56 -8.82 -20.07 -7.44
N LYS A 57 -8.41 -21.10 -6.68
CA LYS A 57 -7.59 -20.92 -5.47
C LYS A 57 -6.25 -20.27 -5.78
N TYR A 58 -5.60 -20.66 -6.87
CA TYR A 58 -4.32 -20.07 -7.26
C TYR A 58 -4.49 -18.58 -7.60
N ALA A 59 -5.52 -18.23 -8.37
CA ALA A 59 -5.83 -16.85 -8.71
C ALA A 59 -6.11 -16.01 -7.45
N GLU A 60 -6.87 -16.54 -6.48
CA GLU A 60 -7.18 -15.85 -5.24
C GLU A 60 -5.94 -15.64 -4.36
N ASN A 61 -5.07 -16.64 -4.27
CA ASN A 61 -3.80 -16.51 -3.57
C ASN A 61 -2.91 -15.44 -4.21
N CYS A 62 -2.81 -15.40 -5.54
CA CYS A 62 -2.08 -14.36 -6.25
C CYS A 62 -2.67 -12.98 -6.00
N ARG A 63 -4.00 -12.83 -6.04
CA ARG A 63 -4.69 -11.57 -5.77
C ARG A 63 -4.43 -11.07 -4.34
N SER A 64 -4.47 -11.98 -3.37
CA SER A 64 -4.18 -11.67 -1.97
C SER A 64 -2.74 -11.20 -1.77
N ALA A 65 -1.78 -11.91 -2.38
CA ALA A 65 -0.37 -11.52 -2.30
C ALA A 65 -0.11 -10.14 -2.95
N ILE A 66 -0.73 -9.85 -4.10
CA ILE A 66 -0.62 -8.53 -4.73
C ILE A 66 -1.20 -7.44 -3.83
N SER A 67 -2.38 -7.67 -3.23
CA SER A 67 -3.00 -6.70 -2.33
C SER A 67 -2.14 -6.41 -1.09
N GLU A 68 -1.45 -7.42 -0.56
CA GLU A 68 -0.54 -7.24 0.58
C GLU A 68 0.71 -6.45 0.17
N MET A 69 1.28 -6.75 -1.00
CA MET A 69 2.38 -5.99 -1.57
C MET A 69 2.00 -4.52 -1.82
N ASP A 70 0.80 -4.26 -2.34
CA ASP A 70 0.28 -2.91 -2.52
C ASP A 70 0.18 -2.18 -1.18
N GLY A 71 -0.27 -2.84 -0.12
CA GLY A 71 -0.28 -2.28 1.23
C GLY A 71 1.09 -1.87 1.74
N ILE A 72 2.11 -2.71 1.51
CA ILE A 72 3.50 -2.44 1.91
C ILE A 72 4.13 -1.32 1.05
N MET A 73 3.84 -1.28 -0.24
CA MET A 73 4.42 -0.29 -1.16
C MET A 73 3.72 1.07 -1.10
N MET A 74 2.44 1.10 -0.73
CA MET A 74 1.69 2.34 -0.45
C MET A 74 2.04 2.96 0.89
N ASP A 75 2.67 2.20 1.79
CA ASP A 75 3.28 2.73 3.01
C ASP A 75 4.55 3.50 2.63
N GLN A 76 4.35 4.68 2.04
CA GLN A 76 5.41 5.64 1.78
C GLN A 76 6.08 5.92 3.12
N THR A 77 7.25 5.34 3.32
CA THR A 77 8.01 5.48 4.56
C THR A 77 8.63 6.87 4.55
N PHE A 78 7.82 7.85 4.92
CA PHE A 78 8.29 9.20 5.14
C PHE A 78 9.23 9.18 6.35
N GLN A 79 10.44 9.71 6.17
CA GLN A 79 11.28 10.05 7.30
C GLN A 79 10.85 11.41 7.82
N PHE A 80 10.28 11.44 9.02
CA PHE A 80 9.79 12.68 9.62
C PHE A 80 10.88 13.37 10.43
N PHE A 81 11.03 14.67 10.19
CA PHE A 81 11.83 15.56 11.03
C PHE A 81 10.92 16.65 11.57
N THR A 82 10.80 16.72 12.89
CA THR A 82 9.91 17.66 13.58
C THR A 82 10.72 18.68 14.36
N GLY A 83 10.32 19.94 14.33
CA GLY A 83 10.96 21.02 15.09
C GLY A 83 9.94 22.06 15.54
N GLY A 84 10.31 22.91 16.50
CA GLY A 84 9.45 24.01 16.96
C GLY A 84 8.38 23.63 17.99
N THR A 85 8.32 22.37 18.45
CA THR A 85 7.41 21.90 19.50
C THR A 85 7.44 22.80 20.75
N HIS A 86 8.62 23.24 21.17
CA HIS A 86 8.78 24.16 22.30
C HIS A 86 8.12 25.53 22.07
N ASN A 87 8.12 26.03 20.84
CA ASN A 87 7.50 27.32 20.51
C ASN A 87 5.97 27.23 20.56
N VAL A 88 5.40 26.07 20.23
CA VAL A 88 3.96 25.82 20.34
C VAL A 88 3.50 25.88 21.80
N LEU A 89 4.30 25.35 22.75
CA LEU A 89 3.98 25.38 24.18
C LEU A 89 3.80 26.79 24.75
N GLY A 90 4.49 27.79 24.17
CA GLY A 90 4.48 29.17 24.65
C GLY A 90 3.36 30.04 24.08
N MET A 91 2.57 29.52 23.14
CA MET A 91 1.56 30.32 22.44
C MET A 91 0.22 30.34 23.21
N PRO A 92 -0.43 31.51 23.37
CA PRO A 92 -1.72 31.62 24.06
C PRO A 92 -2.81 30.74 23.42
N ASP A 93 -2.77 30.63 22.09
CA ASP A 93 -3.71 29.82 21.30
C ASP A 93 -3.51 28.30 21.51
N PHE A 94 -2.42 27.87 22.15
CA PHE A 94 -2.15 26.45 22.48
C PHE A 94 -2.09 26.22 23.99
N SER A 95 -2.64 27.14 24.78
CA SER A 95 -2.79 26.96 26.23
C SER A 95 -3.84 25.90 26.62
N ASP A 96 -4.69 25.48 25.67
CA ASP A 96 -5.57 24.32 25.83
C ASP A 96 -4.74 23.02 25.79
N LEU A 97 -4.74 22.33 26.92
CA LEU A 97 -4.00 21.08 27.11
C LEU A 97 -4.44 19.99 26.13
N GLY A 98 -5.71 19.95 25.71
CA GLY A 98 -6.23 18.98 24.76
C GLY A 98 -5.68 19.19 23.35
N ARG A 99 -5.57 20.46 22.92
CA ARG A 99 -4.97 20.82 21.62
C ARG A 99 -3.50 20.45 21.56
N LEU A 100 -2.79 20.68 22.66
CA LEU A 100 -1.38 20.37 22.78
C LEU A 100 -1.14 18.85 22.76
N GLN A 101 -1.96 18.08 23.49
CA GLN A 101 -1.92 16.61 23.46
C GLN A 101 -2.20 16.06 22.04
N ALA A 102 -3.15 16.64 21.32
CA ALA A 102 -3.44 16.23 19.95
C ALA A 102 -2.24 16.40 19.01
N ILE A 103 -1.55 17.55 19.09
CA ILE A 103 -0.34 17.79 18.30
C ILE A 103 0.77 16.84 18.72
N MET A 104 1.00 16.63 20.02
CA MET A 104 2.05 15.72 20.48
C MET A 104 1.79 14.29 20.03
N ALA A 105 0.56 13.80 20.13
CA ALA A 105 0.19 12.46 19.67
C ALA A 105 0.45 12.29 18.17
N LEU A 106 0.08 13.28 17.35
CA LEU A 106 0.37 13.28 15.92
C LEU A 106 1.87 13.26 15.62
N LEU A 107 2.68 14.02 16.38
CA LEU A 107 4.14 14.08 16.19
C LEU A 107 4.86 12.79 16.64
N GLU A 108 4.31 12.05 17.60
CA GLU A 108 4.89 10.80 18.11
C GLU A 108 4.52 9.57 17.26
N GLU A 109 3.36 9.60 16.58
CA GLU A 109 2.83 8.46 15.82
C GLU A 109 3.13 8.60 14.32
N GLY A 110 4.15 7.86 13.84
CA GLY A 110 4.59 7.92 12.45
C GLY A 110 3.49 7.59 11.42
N GLU A 111 2.59 6.65 11.74
CA GLU A 111 1.46 6.31 10.87
C GLU A 111 0.46 7.47 10.74
N ALA A 112 0.16 8.17 11.85
CA ALA A 112 -0.70 9.33 11.85
C ALA A 112 -0.09 10.49 11.04
N MET A 113 1.23 10.66 11.11
CA MET A 113 1.96 11.63 10.31
C MET A 113 1.97 11.28 8.82
N SER A 114 2.21 10.02 8.46
CA SER A 114 2.14 9.54 7.07
C SER A 114 0.76 9.78 6.47
N LYS A 115 -0.29 9.47 7.25
CA LYS A 115 -1.66 9.74 6.84
C LYS A 115 -1.91 11.23 6.64
N LEU A 116 -1.45 12.08 7.57
CA LEU A 116 -1.60 13.53 7.44
C LEU A 116 -0.91 14.05 6.19
N VAL A 117 0.32 13.60 5.90
CA VAL A 117 1.01 14.00 4.67
C VAL A 117 0.26 13.51 3.44
N ASN A 118 -0.24 12.28 3.42
CA ASN A 118 -1.01 11.77 2.28
C ASN A 118 -2.32 12.55 2.06
N ASP A 119 -3.01 12.95 3.12
CA ASP A 119 -4.29 13.65 3.04
C ASP A 119 -4.12 15.17 2.76
N CYS A 120 -3.05 15.78 3.29
CA CYS A 120 -2.84 17.23 3.31
C CYS A 120 -1.65 17.70 2.45
N SER A 121 -1.02 16.84 1.65
CA SER A 121 0.05 17.24 0.72
C SER A 121 -0.34 16.98 -0.74
N ALA A 122 -0.02 17.93 -1.62
CA ALA A 122 -0.12 17.74 -3.05
C ALA A 122 1.02 16.82 -3.55
N GLU A 123 0.89 16.25 -4.76
CA GLU A 123 2.03 15.60 -5.43
C GLU A 123 3.17 16.61 -5.68
N GLN A 124 2.80 17.86 -6.00
CA GLN A 124 3.73 18.98 -6.17
C GLN A 124 2.99 20.31 -5.88
N GLY A 125 3.67 21.26 -5.25
CA GLY A 125 3.12 22.57 -4.91
C GLY A 125 2.61 22.68 -3.46
N LEU A 126 1.68 23.60 -3.22
CA LEU A 126 1.19 23.98 -1.90
C LEU A 126 -0.21 23.42 -1.62
N CYS A 127 -0.43 22.91 -0.41
CA CYS A 127 -1.73 22.54 0.13
C CYS A 127 -1.92 23.20 1.50
N ILE A 128 -3.14 23.71 1.74
CA ILE A 128 -3.50 24.39 2.98
C ILE A 128 -4.83 23.82 3.44
N THR A 129 -4.90 23.39 4.70
CA THR A 129 -6.15 23.00 5.35
C THR A 129 -6.34 23.83 6.61
N ILE A 130 -7.54 24.38 6.78
CA ILE A 130 -7.85 25.33 7.85
C ILE A 130 -9.01 24.80 8.68
N GLY A 131 -8.71 24.54 9.96
CA GLY A 131 -9.68 24.19 10.97
C GLY A 131 -10.57 23.00 10.58
N ASP A 132 -11.86 23.24 10.37
CA ASP A 132 -12.85 22.21 10.04
C ASP A 132 -12.56 21.42 8.75
N GLU A 133 -11.67 21.92 7.88
CA GLU A 133 -11.19 21.22 6.69
C GLU A 133 -10.22 20.08 7.03
N ASN A 134 -9.69 20.04 8.25
CA ASN A 134 -8.69 19.05 8.63
C ASN A 134 -9.30 17.64 8.73
N PRO A 135 -8.66 16.62 8.14
CA PRO A 135 -9.17 15.25 8.13
C PRO A 135 -9.19 14.61 9.53
N VAL A 136 -8.34 15.10 10.43
CA VAL A 136 -8.24 14.64 11.83
C VAL A 136 -9.07 15.57 12.71
N PHE A 137 -10.07 15.01 13.41
CA PHE A 137 -10.99 15.78 14.25
C PHE A 137 -10.27 16.63 15.30
N GLN A 138 -9.23 16.07 15.94
CA GLN A 138 -8.45 16.75 16.97
C GLN A 138 -7.61 17.92 16.42
N MET A 139 -7.46 18.03 15.10
CA MET A 139 -6.73 19.11 14.43
C MET A 139 -7.64 20.26 13.98
N ARG A 140 -8.96 20.22 14.24
CA ARG A 140 -9.90 21.25 13.74
C ARG A 140 -9.71 22.66 14.28
N ASP A 141 -8.85 22.82 15.27
CA ASP A 141 -8.45 24.12 15.79
C ASP A 141 -7.09 24.61 15.27
N CYS A 142 -6.51 23.88 14.30
CA CYS A 142 -5.21 24.18 13.72
C CYS A 142 -5.35 24.54 12.24
N SER A 143 -4.33 25.21 11.72
CA SER A 143 -4.06 25.29 10.30
C SER A 143 -2.82 24.47 9.97
N ILE A 144 -2.90 23.76 8.86
CA ILE A 144 -1.81 22.95 8.34
C ILE A 144 -1.48 23.48 6.95
N VAL A 145 -0.21 23.87 6.77
CA VAL A 145 0.32 24.35 5.49
C VAL A 145 1.41 23.38 5.07
N MET A 146 1.28 22.74 3.91
CA MET A 146 2.27 21.81 3.38
C MET A 146 2.73 22.24 1.98
N ALA A 147 4.04 22.31 1.77
CA ALA A 147 4.66 22.50 0.48
C ALA A 147 5.41 21.23 0.08
N SER A 148 5.21 20.77 -1.16
CA SER A 148 5.74 19.49 -1.66
C SER A 148 6.49 19.66 -2.97
N ALA A 149 7.64 19.00 -3.07
CA ALA A 149 8.44 18.91 -4.29
C ALA A 149 8.79 17.46 -4.58
N LYS A 150 9.01 17.14 -5.85
CA LYS A 150 9.40 15.80 -6.30
C LYS A 150 10.63 15.90 -7.17
N THR A 151 11.74 15.37 -6.68
CA THR A 151 13.05 15.41 -7.33
C THR A 151 13.63 14.00 -7.38
N ALA A 152 14.12 13.57 -8.55
CA ALA A 152 14.72 12.25 -8.75
C ALA A 152 13.86 11.05 -8.24
N GLY A 153 12.53 11.18 -8.30
CA GLY A 153 11.60 10.15 -7.83
C GLY A 153 11.35 10.14 -6.32
N ARG A 154 12.01 11.02 -5.53
CA ARG A 154 11.75 11.22 -4.10
C ARG A 154 10.81 12.41 -3.89
N LYS A 155 9.82 12.24 -3.01
CA LYS A 155 8.92 13.32 -2.57
C LYS A 155 9.48 13.95 -1.30
N ALA A 156 9.70 15.25 -1.32
CA ALA A 156 10.04 16.05 -0.14
C ALA A 156 8.82 16.89 0.23
N VAL A 157 8.47 16.89 1.52
CA VAL A 157 7.34 17.66 2.06
C VAL A 157 7.82 18.46 3.25
N VAL A 158 7.56 19.76 3.24
CA VAL A 158 7.80 20.65 4.38
C VAL A 158 6.44 21.17 4.85
N GLY A 159 6.14 20.95 6.13
CA GLY A 159 4.85 21.29 6.73
C GLY A 159 4.99 22.24 7.91
N LEU A 160 3.99 23.11 8.09
CA LEU A 160 3.83 23.97 9.26
C LEU A 160 2.45 23.75 9.87
N ILE A 161 2.42 23.51 11.18
CA ILE A 161 1.20 23.44 11.98
C ILE A 161 1.14 24.70 12.84
N GLY A 162 0.04 25.45 12.73
CA GLY A 162 -0.14 26.71 13.43
C GLY A 162 -1.60 26.96 13.85
N PRO A 163 -1.87 28.09 14.52
CA PRO A 163 -3.23 28.47 14.87
C PRO A 163 -4.01 28.91 13.63
N VAL A 164 -5.35 28.84 13.68
CA VAL A 164 -6.24 29.26 12.57
C VAL A 164 -6.05 30.73 12.15
N ARG A 165 -5.50 31.58 13.03
CA ARG A 165 -5.24 33.00 12.76
C ARG A 165 -3.75 33.30 12.54
N MET A 166 -3.04 32.41 11.85
CA MET A 166 -1.64 32.59 11.49
C MET A 166 -1.43 33.56 10.32
N ASP A 167 -0.21 34.07 10.18
CA ASP A 167 0.22 34.85 9.02
C ASP A 167 0.58 33.90 7.86
N TYR A 168 -0.42 33.58 7.04
CA TYR A 168 -0.27 32.63 5.94
C TYR A 168 0.73 33.10 4.89
N GLU A 169 0.76 34.39 4.57
CA GLU A 169 1.65 34.94 3.55
C GLU A 169 3.12 34.72 3.93
N ARG A 170 3.46 35.05 5.18
CA ARG A 170 4.80 34.80 5.72
C ARG A 170 5.10 33.31 5.81
N SER A 171 4.16 32.50 6.28
CA SER A 171 4.35 31.07 6.46
C SER A 171 4.59 30.34 5.15
N ILE A 172 3.82 30.66 4.10
CA ILE A 172 3.98 30.09 2.76
C ILE A 172 5.35 30.47 2.21
N SER A 173 5.71 31.76 2.27
CA SER A 173 6.99 32.26 1.77
C SER A 173 8.20 31.56 2.42
N VAL A 174 8.12 31.29 3.73
CA VAL A 174 9.17 30.56 4.45
C VAL A 174 9.22 29.09 4.03
N LEU A 175 8.07 28.42 3.90
CA LEU A 175 8.01 27.01 3.49
C LEU A 175 8.55 26.81 2.08
N GLU A 176 8.16 27.65 1.13
CA GLU A 176 8.66 27.59 -0.24
C GLU A 176 10.18 27.78 -0.29
N GLY A 177 10.73 28.77 0.43
CA GLY A 177 12.18 28.98 0.48
C GLY A 177 12.96 27.79 1.09
N ILE A 178 12.41 27.15 2.13
CA ILE A 178 13.02 25.94 2.71
C ILE A 178 12.95 24.77 1.72
N LEU A 179 11.79 24.59 1.07
CA LEU A 179 11.58 23.51 0.11
C LEU A 179 12.51 23.65 -1.09
N ASP A 180 12.71 24.86 -1.61
CA ASP A 180 13.64 25.13 -2.72
C ASP A 180 15.09 24.79 -2.35
N THR A 181 15.49 25.10 -1.11
CA THR A 181 16.83 24.78 -0.61
C THR A 181 17.01 23.25 -0.51
N LEU A 182 16.03 22.54 0.05
CA LEU A 182 16.05 21.09 0.16
C LEU A 182 16.01 20.40 -1.21
N ALA A 183 15.21 20.91 -2.13
CA ALA A 183 15.12 20.37 -3.49
C ALA A 183 16.45 20.53 -4.24
N GLY A 184 17.15 21.66 -4.07
CA GLY A 184 18.49 21.89 -4.63
C GLY A 184 19.54 20.93 -4.09
N ASP A 185 19.52 20.64 -2.79
CA ASP A 185 20.47 19.69 -2.18
C ASP A 185 20.24 18.24 -2.65
N ILE A 186 18.98 17.85 -2.87
CA ILE A 186 18.60 16.51 -3.36
C ILE A 186 19.04 16.27 -4.82
N GLU A 187 19.25 17.31 -5.63
CA GLU A 187 19.80 17.18 -7.00
C GLU A 187 21.31 16.91 -7.04
N THR A 188 22.03 17.15 -5.92
CA THR A 188 23.49 17.04 -5.84
C THR A 188 24.04 15.73 -5.27
N GLU A 189 23.18 14.81 -4.81
CA GLU A 189 23.54 13.44 -4.39
C GLU A 189 23.30 12.39 -5.48
#